data_AF-A0A0B5HUF9-F1
#
_entry.id   AF-A0A0B5HUF9-F1
#
_cell.length_a   1.000
_cell.length_b   1.000
_cell.length_c   1.000
_cell.angle_alpha   90.00
_cell.angle_beta   90.00
_cell.angle_gamma   90.00
#
_symmetry.space_group_name_H-M   'P 1'
#
loop_
_entity.id
_entity.type
_entity.pdbx_description
1 polymer ?
#
loop_
_entity_poly.entity_id
_entity_poly.type
_entity_poly.pdbx_seq_one_letter_code
_entity_poly.pdbx_strand_id
1 'polypeptide(L)'
;GLVLLVIGCPCALVISTPVTIVSGLAAAARLGILVKGGAHLEQAHRIKAIALDKTGTLTEGRPVVTDVLALQPHDEQEVRRLAAALDSHSDHPVARAIASAWVDKKDGQLGILPAVTGFEAVNGRGVRGTIDGVAYVIGNHRWIEELNICSPAVEETLRAFESAGKTVAILGSDTQPLAIFAVADALRATSVEAIRTLHGMGIKTVMLTGDNPTTAAAIAAQTGIDDVRANLLPEEKLAAIGDLLREYAAVGMVGDGINDAPAMA
;
A
#
# COMPACT_ATOMS: atom_id res chain seq x y z
N GLY A 1 -35.35 28.48 -46.98
CA GLY A 1 -34.49 27.28 -47.02
C GLY A 1 -33.09 27.57 -46.52
N LEU A 2 -32.22 28.13 -47.38
CA LEU A 2 -30.78 28.33 -47.09
C LEU A 2 -30.46 29.24 -45.89
N VAL A 3 -31.24 30.30 -45.65
CA VAL A 3 -31.00 31.24 -44.53
C VAL A 3 -31.14 30.55 -43.16
N LEU A 4 -32.11 29.63 -43.01
CA LEU A 4 -32.30 28.84 -41.79
C LEU A 4 -31.15 27.85 -41.55
N LEU A 5 -30.56 27.30 -42.61
CA LEU A 5 -29.39 26.42 -42.52
C LEU A 5 -28.13 27.15 -42.07
N VAL A 6 -27.93 28.39 -42.54
CA VAL A 6 -26.76 29.21 -42.18
C VAL A 6 -26.86 29.72 -40.73
N ILE A 7 -28.04 30.20 -40.30
CA ILE A 7 -28.27 30.65 -38.91
C ILE A 7 -28.20 29.47 -37.94
N GLY A 8 -28.61 28.27 -38.39
CA GLY A 8 -28.58 27.06 -37.57
C GLY A 8 -27.19 26.47 -37.32
N CYS A 9 -26.14 26.96 -37.99
CA CYS A 9 -24.78 26.45 -37.80
C CYS A 9 -24.18 27.02 -36.49
N PRO A 10 -24.02 26.20 -35.42
CA PRO A 10 -23.72 26.72 -34.11
C PRO A 10 -22.20 26.85 -33.92
N CYS A 11 -21.57 27.77 -34.65
CA CYS A 11 -20.11 27.95 -34.65
C CYS A 11 -19.54 28.14 -33.23
N ALA A 12 -20.25 28.86 -32.36
CA ALA A 12 -19.88 29.05 -30.96
C ALA A 12 -19.94 27.75 -30.13
N LEU A 13 -20.92 26.89 -30.40
CA LEU A 13 -21.05 25.60 -29.72
C LEU A 13 -19.88 24.68 -30.07
N VAL A 14 -19.51 24.64 -31.36
CA VAL A 14 -18.42 23.79 -31.85
C VAL A 14 -17.08 24.15 -31.20
N ILE A 15 -16.80 25.43 -30.96
CA ILE A 15 -15.54 25.86 -30.33
C ILE A 15 -15.56 25.83 -28.80
N SER A 16 -16.74 25.76 -28.17
CA SER A 16 -16.89 25.89 -26.72
C SER A 16 -16.17 24.78 -25.95
N THR A 17 -16.35 23.52 -26.36
CA THR A 17 -15.75 22.36 -25.68
C THR A 17 -14.22 22.32 -25.80
N PRO A 18 -13.61 22.44 -27.01
CA PRO A 18 -12.15 22.44 -27.13
C PRO A 18 -11.46 23.56 -26.35
N VAL A 19 -12.02 24.78 -26.37
CA VAL A 19 -11.47 25.92 -25.63
C VAL A 19 -11.54 25.69 -24.12
N THR A 20 -12.65 25.15 -23.62
CA THR A 20 -12.83 24.84 -22.20
C THR A 20 -11.87 23.73 -21.75
N ILE A 21 -11.73 22.66 -22.54
CA ILE A 21 -10.80 21.56 -22.26
C ILE A 21 -9.37 22.06 -22.21
N VAL A 22 -8.90 22.78 -23.24
CA VAL A 22 -7.52 23.28 -23.29
C VAL A 22 -7.23 24.22 -22.11
N SER A 23 -8.19 25.09 -21.76
CA SER A 23 -8.06 25.98 -20.61
C SER A 23 -8.00 25.19 -19.29
N GLY A 24 -8.85 24.17 -19.13
CA GLY A 24 -8.86 23.30 -17.95
C GLY A 24 -7.57 22.49 -17.80
N LEU A 25 -7.07 21.91 -18.89
CA LEU A 25 -5.78 21.21 -18.91
C LEU A 25 -4.61 22.15 -18.56
N ALA A 26 -4.61 23.37 -19.09
CA ALA A 26 -3.60 24.37 -18.78
C ALA A 26 -3.67 24.85 -17.31
N ALA A 27 -4.87 24.95 -16.73
CA ALA A 27 -5.04 25.25 -15.31
C ALA A 27 -4.55 24.10 -14.42
N ALA A 28 -4.90 22.87 -14.75
CA ALA A 28 -4.43 21.66 -14.05
C ALA A 28 -2.89 21.57 -14.07
N ALA A 29 -2.27 21.81 -15.23
CA ALA A 29 -0.81 21.78 -15.35
C ALA A 29 -0.10 22.82 -14.46
N ARG A 30 -0.68 24.02 -14.28
CA ARG A 30 -0.14 25.04 -13.35
C ARG A 30 -0.20 24.61 -11.89
N LEU A 31 -1.12 23.69 -11.55
CA LEU A 31 -1.25 23.08 -10.23
C LEU A 31 -0.41 21.80 -10.10
N GLY A 32 0.40 21.45 -11.10
CA GLY A 32 1.19 20.22 -11.12
C GLY A 32 0.38 18.96 -11.43
N ILE A 33 -0.85 19.09 -11.93
CA ILE A 33 -1.73 17.97 -12.27
C ILE A 33 -1.63 17.71 -13.78
N LEU A 34 -1.10 16.54 -14.13
CA LEU A 34 -1.02 16.09 -15.52
C LEU A 34 -2.25 15.25 -15.88
N VAL A 35 -3.07 15.76 -16.81
CA VAL A 35 -4.25 15.06 -17.32
C VAL A 35 -3.99 14.61 -18.76
N LYS A 36 -4.13 13.31 -19.03
CA LYS A 36 -3.82 12.68 -20.34
C LYS A 36 -4.91 12.91 -21.41
N GLY A 37 -5.47 14.10 -21.48
CA GLY A 37 -6.48 14.49 -22.48
C GLY A 37 -7.85 14.87 -21.89
N GLY A 38 -8.67 15.54 -22.70
CA GLY A 38 -9.94 16.14 -22.25
C GLY A 38 -10.99 15.14 -21.76
N ALA A 39 -11.04 13.94 -22.35
CA ALA A 39 -11.99 12.90 -21.94
C ALA A 39 -11.82 12.53 -20.45
N HIS A 40 -10.57 12.44 -19.96
CA HIS A 40 -10.30 12.13 -18.55
C HIS A 40 -10.69 13.27 -17.62
N LEU A 41 -10.51 14.52 -18.06
CA LEU A 41 -10.95 15.69 -17.31
C LEU A 41 -12.49 15.69 -17.13
N GLU A 42 -13.23 15.31 -18.17
CA GLU A 42 -14.68 15.18 -18.11
C GLU A 42 -15.13 14.00 -17.23
N GLN A 43 -14.48 12.84 -17.34
CA GLN A 43 -14.82 11.69 -16.50
C GLN A 43 -14.55 11.95 -15.02
N ALA A 44 -13.51 12.71 -14.67
CA ALA A 44 -13.19 13.04 -13.29
C ALA A 44 -14.36 13.71 -12.54
N HIS A 45 -15.16 14.54 -13.23
CA HIS A 45 -16.34 15.17 -12.64
C HIS A 45 -17.44 14.16 -12.25
N ARG A 46 -17.50 12.99 -12.89
CA ARG A 46 -18.54 11.99 -12.65
C ARG A 46 -18.24 11.08 -11.48
N ILE A 47 -17.00 11.08 -10.98
CA ILE A 47 -16.54 10.19 -9.92
C ILE A 47 -17.43 10.32 -8.67
N LYS A 48 -17.87 9.18 -8.16
CA LYS A 48 -18.69 9.07 -6.94
C LYS A 48 -17.96 8.38 -5.80
N ALA A 49 -17.00 7.52 -6.10
CA ALA A 49 -16.10 6.92 -5.12
C ALA A 49 -14.66 6.96 -5.60
N ILE A 50 -13.72 7.07 -4.67
CA ILE A 50 -12.29 6.96 -4.94
C ILE A 50 -11.74 5.80 -4.12
N ALA A 51 -11.17 4.83 -4.82
CA ALA A 51 -10.32 3.80 -4.26
C ALA A 51 -8.90 4.37 -4.07
N LEU A 52 -8.35 4.21 -2.87
CA LEU A 52 -7.04 4.72 -2.46
C LEU A 52 -6.16 3.54 -2.06
N ASP A 53 -4.97 3.44 -2.64
CA ASP A 53 -3.94 2.58 -2.06
C ASP A 53 -3.42 3.16 -0.73
N LYS A 54 -2.92 2.30 0.14
CA LYS A 54 -2.34 2.72 1.42
C LYS A 54 -0.90 3.19 1.28
N THR A 55 -0.03 2.37 0.70
CA THR A 55 1.43 2.54 0.77
C THR A 55 1.87 3.55 -0.30
N GLY A 56 2.58 4.61 0.09
CA GLY A 56 3.02 5.65 -0.84
C GLY A 56 1.93 6.64 -1.29
N THR A 57 0.65 6.28 -1.19
CA THR A 57 -0.50 7.17 -1.48
C THR A 57 -0.98 7.89 -0.21
N LEU A 58 -1.65 7.18 0.71
CA LEU A 58 -2.08 7.74 1.99
C LEU A 58 -0.90 7.98 2.94
N THR A 59 0.15 7.18 2.78
CA THR A 59 1.39 7.21 3.55
C THR A 59 2.55 7.77 2.73
N GLU A 60 3.68 8.05 3.39
CA GLU A 60 4.87 8.62 2.73
C GLU A 60 5.53 7.66 1.73
N GLY A 61 5.27 6.35 1.83
CA GLY A 61 5.90 5.33 1.00
C GLY A 61 7.30 4.98 1.49
N ARG A 62 7.60 5.30 2.75
CA ARG A 62 8.91 5.11 3.38
C ARG A 62 8.74 4.34 4.68
N PRO A 63 8.37 3.04 4.59
CA PRO A 63 8.23 2.21 5.78
C PRO A 63 9.55 2.15 6.55
N VAL A 64 9.45 2.25 7.88
CA VAL A 64 10.59 2.13 8.80
C VAL A 64 10.25 1.10 9.88
N VAL A 65 11.24 0.32 10.30
CA VAL A 65 11.10 -0.57 11.45
C VAL A 65 11.02 0.29 12.71
N THR A 66 9.88 0.28 13.39
CA THR A 66 9.69 1.00 14.64
C THR A 66 10.03 0.16 15.85
N ASP A 67 9.76 -1.15 15.78
CA ASP A 67 9.94 -2.07 16.90
C ASP A 67 10.48 -3.41 16.40
N VAL A 68 11.35 -4.02 17.19
CA VAL A 68 11.79 -5.39 17.00
C VAL A 68 11.67 -6.09 18.34
N LEU A 69 10.94 -7.19 18.35
CA LEU A 69 10.78 -8.05 19.51
C LEU A 69 11.40 -9.40 19.19
N ALA A 70 12.57 -9.66 19.76
CA ALA A 70 13.16 -11.00 19.76
C ALA A 70 12.42 -11.88 20.77
N LEU A 71 11.92 -13.02 20.30
CA LEU A 71 11.24 -13.99 21.16
C LEU A 71 12.29 -14.83 21.87
N GLN A 72 12.15 -15.02 23.17
CA GLN A 72 13.10 -15.83 23.94
C GLN A 72 13.14 -17.27 23.42
N PRO A 73 14.33 -17.90 23.34
CA PRO A 73 15.63 -17.47 23.88
C PRO A 73 16.51 -16.69 22.88
N HIS A 74 15.95 -16.16 21.79
CA HIS A 74 16.74 -15.59 20.68
C HIS A 74 17.30 -14.21 21.01
N ASP A 75 18.52 -13.94 20.53
CA ASP A 75 19.16 -12.65 20.66
C ASP A 75 18.69 -11.66 19.59
N GLU A 76 18.49 -10.40 19.98
CA GLU A 76 17.97 -9.37 19.09
C GLU A 76 18.93 -9.05 17.93
N GLN A 77 20.25 -9.12 18.13
CA GLN A 77 21.18 -8.94 17.01
C GLN A 77 21.06 -10.07 16.01
N GLU A 78 21.00 -11.30 16.49
CA GLU A 78 20.97 -12.46 15.59
C GLU A 78 19.70 -12.47 14.75
N VAL A 79 18.53 -12.22 15.35
CA VAL A 79 17.28 -12.18 14.58
C VAL A 79 17.24 -11.03 13.58
N ARG A 80 17.82 -9.86 13.90
CA ARG A 80 17.93 -8.76 12.92
C ARG A 80 18.89 -9.10 11.80
N ARG A 81 20.01 -9.78 12.09
CA ARG A 81 21.00 -10.24 11.10
C ARG A 81 20.37 -11.24 10.13
N LEU A 82 19.67 -12.25 10.66
CA LEU A 82 18.95 -13.25 9.87
C LEU A 82 17.85 -12.58 9.04
N ALA A 83 17.07 -11.70 9.66
CA ALA A 83 15.98 -11.02 8.96
C ALA A 83 16.49 -10.18 7.78
N ALA A 84 17.54 -9.39 8.01
CA ALA A 84 18.15 -8.57 6.98
C ALA A 84 18.78 -9.40 5.86
N ALA A 85 19.34 -10.58 6.17
CA ALA A 85 19.87 -11.48 5.17
C ALA A 85 18.77 -11.94 4.20
N LEU A 86 17.65 -12.46 4.70
CA LEU A 86 16.53 -12.89 3.84
C LEU A 86 15.93 -11.71 3.06
N ASP A 87 15.60 -10.62 3.76
CA ASP A 87 14.86 -9.50 3.16
C ASP A 87 15.72 -8.66 2.20
N SER A 88 17.06 -8.77 2.24
CA SER A 88 17.94 -8.12 1.26
C SER A 88 17.72 -8.59 -0.19
N HIS A 89 17.07 -9.74 -0.37
CA HIS A 89 16.74 -10.30 -1.68
C HIS A 89 15.34 -9.92 -2.19
N SER A 90 14.57 -9.13 -1.43
CA SER A 90 13.18 -8.75 -1.76
C SER A 90 13.04 -7.27 -2.06
N ASP A 91 12.30 -6.95 -3.13
CA ASP A 91 11.97 -5.56 -3.49
C ASP A 91 10.81 -4.98 -2.68
N HIS A 92 10.14 -5.80 -1.87
CA HIS A 92 8.98 -5.37 -1.08
C HIS A 92 9.35 -4.25 -0.11
N PRO A 93 8.58 -3.15 0.00
CA PRO A 93 8.91 -2.01 0.86
C PRO A 93 9.17 -2.39 2.33
N VAL A 94 8.37 -3.30 2.90
CA VAL A 94 8.57 -3.81 4.27
C VAL A 94 9.88 -4.59 4.40
N ALA A 95 10.24 -5.40 3.40
CA ALA A 95 11.48 -6.16 3.41
C ALA A 95 12.69 -5.21 3.33
N ARG A 96 12.64 -4.20 2.45
CA ARG A 96 13.67 -3.15 2.40
C ARG A 96 13.81 -2.39 3.72
N ALA A 97 12.71 -2.13 4.42
CA ALA A 97 12.75 -1.51 5.75
C ALA A 97 13.46 -2.41 6.77
N ILE A 98 13.18 -3.72 6.78
CA ILE A 98 13.81 -4.69 7.68
C ILE A 98 15.30 -4.86 7.35
N ALA A 99 15.65 -5.02 6.08
CA ALA A 99 17.04 -5.15 5.63
C ALA A 99 17.89 -3.92 5.96
N SER A 100 17.34 -2.71 5.78
CA SER A 100 18.04 -1.46 6.10
C SER A 100 18.10 -1.15 7.60
N ALA A 101 17.25 -1.75 8.42
CA ALA A 101 17.26 -1.57 9.88
C ALA A 101 18.40 -2.36 10.57
N TRP A 102 19.14 -3.21 9.85
CA TRP A 102 20.27 -3.94 10.40
C TRP A 102 21.54 -3.09 10.45
N VAL A 103 22.12 -3.01 11.66
CA VAL A 103 23.42 -2.42 11.93
C VAL A 103 24.15 -3.33 12.91
N ASP A 104 25.43 -3.63 12.64
CA ASP A 104 26.27 -4.40 13.55
C ASP A 104 26.60 -3.54 14.78
N LYS A 105 26.27 -4.03 15.98
CA LYS A 105 26.49 -3.26 17.23
C LYS A 105 27.97 -3.14 17.57
N LYS A 106 28.85 -3.98 17.03
CA LYS A 106 30.29 -3.92 17.33
C LYS A 106 30.95 -2.69 16.70
N ASP A 107 30.54 -2.32 15.49
CA ASP A 107 31.19 -1.26 14.70
C ASP A 107 30.26 -0.12 14.29
N GLY A 108 28.95 -0.21 14.56
CA GLY A 108 27.96 0.79 14.15
C GLY A 108 27.79 0.91 12.62
N GLN A 109 28.26 -0.10 11.88
CA GLN A 109 28.23 -0.17 10.41
C GLN A 109 27.38 -1.38 9.97
N LEU A 110 27.03 -1.45 8.68
CA LEU A 110 26.40 -2.65 8.11
C LEU A 110 27.36 -3.84 8.25
N GLY A 111 26.99 -4.81 9.09
CA GLY A 111 27.74 -6.05 9.25
C GLY A 111 27.61 -6.96 8.03
N ILE A 112 28.47 -7.97 7.94
CA ILE A 112 28.43 -8.96 6.87
C ILE A 112 27.16 -9.81 7.04
N LEU A 113 26.30 -9.82 6.01
CA LEU A 113 25.13 -10.68 5.97
C LEU A 113 25.53 -12.11 5.58
N PRO A 114 24.94 -13.13 6.21
CA PRO A 114 25.14 -14.52 5.80
C PRO A 114 24.55 -14.76 4.40
N ALA A 115 25.11 -15.74 3.69
CA ALA A 115 24.60 -16.13 2.38
C ALA A 115 23.24 -16.83 2.51
N VAL A 116 22.27 -16.39 1.70
CA VAL A 116 20.96 -17.03 1.58
C VAL A 116 20.96 -17.95 0.36
N THR A 117 20.48 -19.17 0.55
CA THR A 117 20.27 -20.13 -0.54
C THR A 117 18.80 -20.52 -0.63
N GLY A 118 18.33 -20.90 -1.81
CA GLY A 118 16.92 -21.29 -2.01
C GLY A 118 15.92 -20.18 -1.70
N PHE A 119 16.30 -18.92 -1.94
CA PHE A 119 15.41 -17.78 -1.74
C PHE A 119 14.16 -17.89 -2.61
N GLU A 120 13.00 -17.67 -2.01
CA GLU A 120 11.71 -17.67 -2.69
C GLU A 120 10.78 -16.62 -2.06
N ALA A 121 10.17 -15.80 -2.92
CA ALA A 121 9.10 -14.90 -2.55
C ALA A 121 7.75 -15.63 -2.72
N VAL A 122 6.99 -15.75 -1.63
CA VAL A 122 5.67 -16.39 -1.59
C VAL A 122 4.62 -15.29 -1.59
N ASN A 123 3.89 -15.16 -2.70
CA ASN A 123 2.90 -14.11 -2.91
C ASN A 123 1.83 -14.09 -1.79
N GLY A 124 1.59 -12.91 -1.22
CA GLY A 124 0.62 -12.72 -0.14
C GLY A 124 1.01 -13.33 1.21
N ARG A 125 2.28 -13.76 1.36
CA ARG A 125 2.77 -14.44 2.56
C ARG A 125 4.08 -13.83 3.05
N GLY A 126 5.09 -13.72 2.19
CA GLY A 126 6.41 -13.18 2.56
C GLY A 126 7.55 -13.81 1.77
N VAL A 127 8.69 -14.03 2.41
CA VAL A 127 9.88 -14.67 1.83
C VAL A 127 10.35 -15.86 2.66
N ARG A 128 10.99 -16.84 2.00
CA ARG A 128 11.71 -17.95 2.64
C ARG A 128 13.09 -18.12 2.06
N GLY A 129 13.98 -18.73 2.84
CA GLY A 129 15.32 -19.09 2.40
C GLY A 129 16.08 -19.88 3.45
N THR A 130 17.24 -20.41 3.07
CA THR A 130 18.10 -21.21 3.95
C THR A 130 19.38 -20.46 4.25
N ILE A 131 19.69 -20.32 5.54
CA ILE A 131 20.93 -19.73 6.07
C ILE A 131 21.62 -20.77 6.94
N ASP A 132 22.90 -21.02 6.68
CA ASP A 132 23.72 -21.98 7.44
C ASP A 132 23.06 -23.38 7.58
N GLY A 133 22.29 -23.79 6.56
CA GLY A 133 21.57 -25.07 6.52
C GLY A 133 20.23 -25.09 7.25
N VAL A 134 19.79 -23.97 7.83
CA VAL A 134 18.50 -23.83 8.52
C VAL A 134 17.52 -23.04 7.65
N ALA A 135 16.30 -23.56 7.50
CA ALA A 135 15.23 -22.88 6.79
C ALA A 135 14.58 -21.80 7.67
N TYR A 136 14.45 -20.61 7.10
CA TYR A 136 13.81 -19.46 7.73
C TYR A 136 12.73 -18.88 6.82
N VAL A 137 11.74 -18.26 7.45
CA VAL A 137 10.67 -17.52 6.79
C VAL A 137 10.54 -16.15 7.42
N ILE A 138 10.24 -15.13 6.61
CA ILE A 138 9.75 -13.83 7.08
C ILE A 138 8.39 -13.62 6.45
N GLY A 139 7.35 -13.58 7.27
CA GLY A 139 5.98 -13.63 6.81
C GLY A 139 5.03 -12.70 7.53
N ASN A 140 3.89 -12.47 6.91
CA ASN A 140 2.73 -11.88 7.57
C ASN A 140 2.11 -12.88 8.58
N HIS A 141 1.22 -12.37 9.43
CA HIS A 141 0.52 -13.15 10.44
C HIS A 141 -0.15 -14.42 9.86
N ARG A 142 -0.85 -14.30 8.74
CA ARG A 142 -1.52 -15.41 8.06
C ARG A 142 -0.58 -16.57 7.72
N TRP A 143 0.65 -16.28 7.28
CA TRP A 143 1.58 -17.36 6.94
C TRP A 143 2.05 -18.14 8.18
N ILE A 144 2.30 -17.43 9.27
CA ILE A 144 2.74 -18.02 10.54
C ILE A 144 1.65 -18.93 11.14
N GLU A 145 0.38 -18.53 11.00
CA GLU A 145 -0.76 -19.39 11.35
C GLU A 145 -0.81 -20.65 10.48
N GLU A 146 -0.64 -20.53 9.16
CA GLU A 146 -0.63 -21.67 8.23
C GLU A 146 0.52 -22.66 8.53
N LEU A 147 1.65 -22.16 9.01
CA LEU A 147 2.80 -22.96 9.45
C LEU A 147 2.61 -23.58 10.85
N ASN A 148 1.53 -23.26 11.56
CA ASN A 148 1.24 -23.72 12.93
C ASN A 148 2.35 -23.40 13.94
N ILE A 149 3.07 -22.29 13.74
CA ILE A 149 4.14 -21.83 14.63
C ILE A 149 3.71 -20.60 15.47
N CYS A 150 2.44 -20.19 15.42
CA CYS A 150 1.95 -19.10 16.26
C CYS A 150 1.59 -19.56 17.68
N SER A 151 1.79 -18.70 18.68
CA SER A 151 1.39 -18.96 20.07
C SER A 151 0.48 -17.83 20.59
N PRO A 152 -0.34 -18.06 21.64
CA PRO A 152 -1.23 -17.03 22.17
C PRO A 152 -0.53 -15.73 22.59
N ALA A 153 0.71 -15.81 23.10
CA ALA A 153 1.50 -14.63 23.47
C ALA A 153 1.98 -13.84 22.24
N VAL A 154 2.32 -14.55 21.15
CA VAL A 154 2.66 -13.93 19.86
C VAL A 154 1.44 -13.23 19.29
N GLU A 155 0.29 -13.88 19.27
CA GLU A 155 -1.00 -13.30 18.83
C GLU A 155 -1.33 -11.98 19.54
N GLU A 156 -1.19 -11.95 20.87
CA GLU A 156 -1.46 -10.75 21.67
C GLU A 156 -0.53 -9.60 21.28
N THR A 157 0.76 -9.90 21.06
CA THR A 157 1.75 -8.91 20.63
C THR A 157 1.46 -8.40 19.21
N LEU A 158 1.12 -9.29 18.28
CA LEU A 158 0.76 -8.93 16.91
C LEU A 158 -0.43 -7.98 16.90
N ARG A 159 -1.51 -8.33 17.61
CA ARG A 159 -2.72 -7.49 17.72
C ARG A 159 -2.42 -6.10 18.27
N ALA A 160 -1.52 -5.98 19.24
CA ALA A 160 -1.15 -4.69 19.82
C ALA A 160 -0.47 -3.79 18.77
N PHE A 161 0.46 -4.33 17.98
CA PHE A 161 1.11 -3.58 16.90
C PHE A 161 0.16 -3.25 15.76
N GLU A 162 -0.66 -4.20 15.33
CA GLU A 162 -1.64 -3.99 14.25
C GLU A 162 -2.69 -2.95 14.63
N SER A 163 -3.19 -2.98 15.88
CA SER A 163 -4.14 -1.98 16.38
C SER A 163 -3.53 -0.57 16.43
N ALA A 164 -2.21 -0.47 16.51
CA ALA A 164 -1.47 0.79 16.40
C ALA A 164 -1.23 1.22 14.94
N GLY A 165 -1.79 0.52 13.95
CA GLY A 165 -1.61 0.81 12.53
C GLY A 165 -0.25 0.40 11.97
N LYS A 166 0.47 -0.51 12.64
CA LYS A 166 1.74 -1.04 12.16
C LYS A 166 1.53 -2.29 11.33
N THR A 167 2.33 -2.45 10.29
CA THR A 167 2.43 -3.70 9.53
C THR A 167 3.40 -4.61 10.27
N VAL A 168 3.00 -5.85 10.55
CA VAL A 168 3.83 -6.83 11.26
C VAL A 168 4.44 -7.85 10.30
N ALA A 169 5.72 -8.15 10.51
CA ALA A 169 6.43 -9.23 9.85
C ALA A 169 7.07 -10.12 10.92
N ILE A 170 6.96 -11.43 10.77
CA ILE A 170 7.43 -12.40 11.75
C ILE A 170 8.54 -13.21 11.10
N LEU A 171 9.72 -13.22 11.73
CA LEU A 171 10.79 -14.16 11.41
C LEU A 171 10.50 -15.47 12.14
N GLY A 172 10.49 -16.58 11.42
CA GLY A 172 10.28 -17.92 11.95
C GLY A 172 11.25 -18.94 11.35
N SER A 173 11.43 -20.05 12.06
CA SER A 173 11.94 -21.30 11.50
C SER A 173 10.77 -22.23 11.20
N ASP A 174 11.04 -23.45 10.71
CA ASP A 174 10.01 -24.47 10.48
C ASP A 174 9.20 -24.85 11.74
N THR A 175 9.68 -24.52 12.94
CA THR A 175 9.10 -25.01 14.20
C THR A 175 8.65 -23.94 15.16
N GLN A 176 9.14 -22.71 15.05
CA GLN A 176 8.83 -21.65 16.01
C GLN A 176 9.06 -20.25 15.45
N PRO A 177 8.38 -19.22 16.00
CA PRO A 177 8.67 -17.84 15.67
C PRO A 177 9.91 -17.39 16.46
N LEU A 178 10.79 -16.63 15.81
CA LEU A 178 12.03 -16.12 16.36
C LEU A 178 11.92 -14.65 16.75
N ALA A 179 11.24 -13.84 15.93
CA ALA A 179 11.10 -12.41 16.18
C ALA A 179 9.89 -11.82 15.47
N ILE A 180 9.41 -10.69 16.01
CA ILE A 180 8.38 -9.86 15.41
C ILE A 180 9.00 -8.51 15.07
N PHE A 181 8.80 -8.07 13.83
CA PHE A 181 9.19 -6.76 13.33
C PHE A 181 7.91 -5.96 13.09
N ALA A 182 7.80 -4.80 13.75
CA ALA A 182 6.74 -3.85 13.47
C ALA A 182 7.30 -2.74 12.56
N VAL A 183 6.61 -2.54 11.45
CA VAL A 183 6.98 -1.56 10.42
C VAL A 183 5.84 -0.57 10.27
N ALA A 184 6.17 0.72 10.34
CA ALA A 184 5.20 1.79 10.17
C ALA A 184 5.60 2.65 8.98
N ASP A 185 4.61 3.08 8.21
CA ASP A 185 4.77 4.11 7.20
C ASP A 185 3.94 5.32 7.65
N ALA A 186 4.58 6.49 7.75
CA ALA A 186 3.94 7.67 8.27
C ALA A 186 2.80 8.12 7.36
N LEU A 187 1.66 8.48 7.93
CA LEU A 187 0.57 9.10 7.17
C LEU A 187 1.00 10.49 6.70
N ARG A 188 0.70 10.83 5.44
CA ARG A 188 0.91 12.21 4.97
C ARG A 188 -0.08 13.11 5.69
N ALA A 189 0.40 14.23 6.23
CA ALA A 189 -0.47 15.23 6.86
C ALA A 189 -1.59 15.71 5.89
N THR A 190 -1.27 15.79 4.60
CA THR A 190 -2.20 16.16 3.53
C THR A 190 -3.29 15.13 3.25
N SER A 191 -3.08 13.85 3.61
CA SER A 191 -4.06 12.79 3.35
C SER A 191 -5.38 13.05 4.08
N VAL A 192 -5.31 13.42 5.36
CA VAL A 192 -6.50 13.69 6.19
C VAL A 192 -7.31 14.86 5.63
N GLU A 193 -6.63 15.92 5.19
CA GLU A 193 -7.27 17.08 4.57
C GLU A 193 -7.88 16.74 3.19
N ALA A 194 -7.18 15.93 2.40
CA ALA A 194 -7.68 15.45 1.10
C ALA A 194 -8.96 14.62 1.26
N ILE A 195 -8.98 13.65 2.19
CA ILE A 195 -10.17 12.83 2.48
C ILE A 195 -11.35 13.71 2.91
N ARG A 196 -11.11 14.67 3.83
CA ARG A 196 -12.15 15.62 4.26
C ARG A 196 -12.70 16.44 3.09
N THR A 197 -11.83 16.87 2.18
CA THR A 197 -12.23 17.64 0.99
C THR A 197 -13.09 16.79 0.06
N LEU A 198 -12.70 15.53 -0.18
CA LEU A 198 -13.48 14.57 -0.97
C LEU A 198 -14.87 14.33 -0.38
N HIS A 199 -14.97 14.18 0.95
CA HIS A 199 -16.25 14.09 1.63
C HIS A 199 -17.12 15.33 1.47
N GLY A 200 -16.52 16.53 1.53
CA GLY A 200 -17.21 17.79 1.27
C GLY A 200 -17.77 17.88 -0.16
N MET A 201 -17.19 17.15 -1.11
CA MET A 201 -17.66 17.01 -2.48
C MET A 201 -18.69 15.88 -2.66
N GLY A 202 -19.02 15.15 -1.58
CA GLY A 202 -19.94 14.00 -1.62
C GLY A 202 -19.32 12.74 -2.24
N ILE A 203 -17.98 12.66 -2.32
CA ILE A 203 -17.26 11.51 -2.86
C ILE A 203 -16.97 10.52 -1.74
N LYS A 204 -17.28 9.24 -1.97
CA LYS A 204 -16.96 8.14 -1.06
C LYS A 204 -15.50 7.72 -1.17
N THR A 205 -14.88 7.38 -0.04
CA THR A 205 -13.46 6.99 0.02
C THR A 205 -13.33 5.55 0.46
N VAL A 206 -12.58 4.75 -0.30
CA VAL A 206 -12.37 3.33 -0.03
C VAL A 206 -10.89 3.04 -0.02
N MET A 207 -10.35 2.43 1.04
CA MET A 207 -8.95 2.01 1.07
C MET A 207 -8.82 0.57 0.56
N LEU A 208 -7.91 0.35 -0.40
CA LEU A 208 -7.51 -0.97 -0.86
C LEU A 208 -6.09 -1.25 -0.37
N THR A 209 -5.89 -2.32 0.39
CA THR A 209 -4.56 -2.61 0.96
C THR A 209 -4.30 -4.10 1.11
N GLY A 210 -3.02 -4.47 1.01
CA GLY A 210 -2.53 -5.82 1.32
C GLY A 210 -2.28 -6.06 2.81
N ASP A 211 -2.38 -5.01 3.64
CA ASP A 211 -2.27 -5.14 5.09
C ASP A 211 -3.45 -5.91 5.68
N ASN A 212 -3.28 -6.43 6.89
CA ASN A 212 -4.35 -7.09 7.61
C ASN A 212 -5.51 -6.11 7.96
N PRO A 213 -6.72 -6.63 8.24
CA PRO A 213 -7.90 -5.81 8.56
C PRO A 213 -7.72 -4.90 9.77
N THR A 214 -6.98 -5.34 10.79
CA THR A 214 -6.76 -4.58 12.02
C THR A 214 -5.93 -3.32 11.76
N THR A 215 -4.79 -3.47 11.07
CA THR A 215 -3.92 -2.37 10.65
C THR A 215 -4.66 -1.42 9.70
N ALA A 216 -5.39 -1.97 8.74
CA ALA A 216 -6.16 -1.17 7.79
C ALA A 216 -7.27 -0.36 8.48
N ALA A 217 -7.99 -0.94 9.44
CA ALA A 217 -9.00 -0.24 10.23
C ALA A 217 -8.39 0.88 11.07
N ALA A 218 -7.20 0.67 11.67
CA ALA A 218 -6.51 1.71 12.42
C ALA A 218 -6.12 2.91 11.54
N ILE A 219 -5.66 2.67 10.31
CA ILE A 219 -5.35 3.73 9.34
C ILE A 219 -6.61 4.46 8.89
N ALA A 220 -7.70 3.74 8.62
CA ALA A 220 -8.98 4.34 8.23
C ALA A 220 -9.55 5.23 9.35
N ALA A 221 -9.45 4.80 10.61
CA ALA A 221 -9.87 5.61 11.76
C ALA A 221 -9.08 6.92 11.89
N GLN A 222 -7.77 6.89 11.57
CA GLN A 222 -6.92 8.08 11.59
C GLN A 222 -7.17 9.05 10.42
N THR A 223 -7.54 8.51 9.25
CA THR A 223 -7.71 9.30 8.02
C THR A 223 -9.16 9.72 7.74
N GLY A 224 -10.13 9.02 8.34
CA GLY A 224 -11.56 9.23 8.12
C GLY A 224 -12.11 8.48 6.90
N ILE A 225 -11.47 7.41 6.42
CA ILE A 225 -11.95 6.66 5.24
C ILE A 225 -13.27 5.92 5.53
N ASP A 226 -14.17 5.88 4.54
CA ASP A 226 -15.52 5.29 4.69
C ASP A 226 -15.53 3.75 4.72
N ASP A 227 -14.75 3.12 3.82
CA ASP A 227 -14.71 1.66 3.63
C ASP A 227 -13.28 1.15 3.47
N VAL A 228 -13.02 -0.08 3.93
CA VAL A 228 -11.69 -0.69 3.95
C VAL A 228 -11.75 -2.11 3.42
N ARG A 229 -10.95 -2.38 2.38
CA ARG A 229 -10.74 -3.71 1.83
C ARG A 229 -9.28 -4.10 2.03
N ALA A 230 -9.07 -4.99 2.99
CA ALA A 230 -7.77 -5.42 3.48
C ALA A 230 -7.41 -6.83 2.99
N ASN A 231 -6.17 -7.28 3.23
CA ASN A 231 -5.62 -8.56 2.79
C ASN A 231 -5.68 -8.80 1.28
N LEU A 232 -5.71 -7.73 0.48
CA LEU A 232 -5.83 -7.85 -0.97
C LEU A 232 -4.48 -8.13 -1.64
N LEU A 233 -4.46 -9.16 -2.48
CA LEU A 233 -3.43 -9.33 -3.50
C LEU A 233 -3.63 -8.34 -4.66
N PRO A 234 -2.61 -8.09 -5.51
CA PRO A 234 -2.74 -7.20 -6.66
C PRO A 234 -3.92 -7.55 -7.58
N GLU A 235 -4.19 -8.84 -7.81
CA GLU A 235 -5.30 -9.28 -8.67
C GLU A 235 -6.66 -9.04 -7.99
N GLU A 236 -6.72 -9.16 -6.67
CA GLU A 236 -7.92 -8.96 -5.87
C GLU A 236 -8.28 -7.47 -5.75
N LYS A 237 -7.29 -6.56 -5.80
CA LYS A 237 -7.54 -5.12 -5.91
C LYS A 237 -8.35 -4.77 -7.16
N LEU A 238 -8.06 -5.40 -8.30
CA LEU A 238 -8.80 -5.18 -9.53
C LEU A 238 -10.25 -5.67 -9.41
N ALA A 239 -10.46 -6.84 -8.81
CA ALA A 239 -11.80 -7.36 -8.54
C ALA A 239 -12.59 -6.41 -7.62
N ALA A 240 -11.93 -5.88 -6.57
CA ALA A 240 -12.53 -4.91 -5.66
C ALA A 240 -12.97 -3.62 -6.36
N ILE A 241 -12.18 -3.10 -7.29
CA ILE A 241 -12.57 -1.96 -8.13
C ILE A 241 -13.80 -2.30 -8.98
N GLY A 242 -13.87 -3.52 -9.52
CA GLY A 242 -15.04 -4.02 -10.25
C GLY A 242 -16.33 -4.05 -9.42
N ASP A 243 -16.24 -4.39 -8.12
CA ASP A 243 -17.39 -4.28 -7.21
C ASP A 243 -17.80 -2.82 -6.99
N LEU A 244 -16.82 -1.93 -6.75
CA LEU A 244 -17.07 -0.51 -6.52
C LEU A 244 -17.70 0.15 -7.76
N LEU A 245 -17.28 -0.25 -8.96
CA LEU A 245 -17.89 0.24 -10.21
C LEU A 245 -19.35 -0.20 -10.34
N ARG A 246 -19.70 -1.41 -9.89
CA ARG A 246 -21.10 -1.85 -9.86
C ARG A 246 -21.94 -1.07 -8.85
N GLU A 247 -21.35 -0.68 -7.73
CA GLU A 247 -22.03 0.05 -6.65
C GLU A 247 -22.19 1.55 -6.96
N TYR A 248 -21.13 2.20 -7.44
CA TYR A 248 -21.04 3.66 -7.57
C TYR A 248 -21.10 4.18 -9.02
N ALA A 249 -21.09 3.28 -10.01
CA ALA A 249 -21.07 3.54 -11.46
C ALA A 249 -19.82 4.27 -12.00
N ALA A 250 -19.20 5.16 -11.22
CA ALA A 250 -18.01 5.92 -11.58
C ALA A 250 -17.03 5.97 -10.40
N VAL A 251 -15.89 5.29 -10.56
CA VAL A 251 -14.87 5.14 -9.53
C VAL A 251 -13.53 5.65 -10.06
N GLY A 252 -12.83 6.44 -9.25
CA GLY A 252 -11.41 6.75 -9.46
C GLY A 252 -10.52 5.82 -8.63
N MET A 253 -9.33 5.51 -9.12
CA MET A 253 -8.29 4.80 -8.35
C MET A 253 -7.07 5.72 -8.21
N VAL A 254 -6.54 5.81 -6.99
CA VAL A 254 -5.32 6.57 -6.67
C VAL A 254 -4.30 5.61 -6.06
N GLY A 255 -3.13 5.52 -6.69
CA GLY A 255 -2.04 4.65 -6.29
C GLY A 255 -0.69 5.25 -6.64
N ASP A 256 0.40 4.61 -6.21
CA ASP A 256 1.78 5.06 -6.48
C ASP A 256 2.26 4.72 -7.90
N GLY A 257 1.47 3.94 -8.64
CA GLY A 257 1.72 3.54 -10.02
C GLY A 257 2.76 2.43 -10.20
N ILE A 258 3.39 1.94 -9.14
CA ILE A 258 4.34 0.82 -9.20
C ILE A 258 3.60 -0.49 -8.95
N ASN A 259 2.83 -0.55 -7.87
CA ASN A 259 2.12 -1.77 -7.46
C ASN A 259 0.66 -1.81 -7.94
N ASP A 260 0.11 -0.64 -8.29
CA ASP A 260 -1.31 -0.48 -8.64
C ASP A 260 -1.56 -0.34 -10.16
N ALA A 261 -0.51 -0.47 -10.99
CA ALA A 261 -0.64 -0.33 -12.43
C ALA A 261 -1.75 -1.22 -13.05
N PRO A 262 -1.94 -2.50 -12.63
CA PRO A 262 -3.06 -3.32 -13.11
C PRO A 262 -4.43 -2.80 -12.68
N ALA A 263 -4.52 -2.20 -11.49
CA ALA A 263 -5.74 -1.65 -10.91
C ALA A 263 -6.10 -0.26 -11.51
N MET A 264 -5.13 0.42 -12.12
CA MET A 264 -5.30 1.74 -12.77
C MET A 264 -5.55 1.67 -14.29
N ALA A 265 -5.39 0.48 -14.90
CA ALA A 265 -5.57 0.23 -16.33
C ALA A 265 -7.04 -0.02 -16.70
#